data_AF-A0A7K6JFG1-F1
#
_entry.id   AF-A0A7K6JFG1-F1
#
_cell.length_a   1.000
_cell.length_b   1.000
_cell.length_c   1.000
_cell.angle_alpha   90.00
_cell.angle_beta   90.00
_cell.angle_gamma   90.00
#
_symmetry.space_group_name_H-M   'P 1'
#
loop_
_entity.id
_entity.type
_entity.pdbx_description
1 polymer ?
#
loop_
_entity_poly.entity_id
_entity_poly.type
_entity_poly.pdbx_seq_one_letter_code
_entity_poly.pdbx_strand_id
1 'polypeptide(L)'
;PHYTDVNQTLFAQVTLHSTDPNLQVFTDTCTASPQPEFGSLTYDLTRTGCNKDGTVVTHPAFENHGRFKFRAFRFLRSFPSAQLQCDAVICDSNTTNARCATGCISRQKRDIS
;
A
#
# COMPACT_ATOMS: atom_id res chain seq x y z
N PRO A 1 15.90 7.34 8.19
CA PRO A 1 14.63 7.42 8.94
C PRO A 1 13.89 8.72 8.61
N HIS A 2 12.55 8.68 8.49
CA HIS A 2 11.72 9.87 8.29
C HIS A 2 11.00 10.19 9.61
N TYR A 3 11.20 11.39 10.15
CA TYR A 3 10.54 11.85 11.36
C TYR A 3 9.21 12.53 11.01
N THR A 4 8.20 12.35 11.85
CA THR A 4 6.84 12.82 11.58
C THR A 4 6.10 13.01 12.89
N ASP A 5 5.20 13.99 12.92
CA ASP A 5 4.24 14.11 14.00
C ASP A 5 3.05 13.17 13.76
N VAL A 6 2.36 12.78 14.83
CA VAL A 6 1.11 12.02 14.72
C VAL A 6 0.09 12.83 13.93
N ASN A 7 -0.70 12.16 13.08
CA ASN A 7 -1.73 12.76 12.23
C ASN A 7 -1.18 13.66 11.08
N GLN A 8 0.14 13.83 10.97
CA GLN A 8 0.76 14.43 9.78
C GLN A 8 0.52 13.53 8.57
N THR A 9 0.27 14.12 7.40
CA THR A 9 0.11 13.35 6.16
C THR A 9 1.48 12.97 5.60
N LEU A 10 1.68 11.67 5.39
CA LEU A 10 2.84 11.10 4.74
C LEU A 10 2.49 10.70 3.30
N PHE A 11 3.47 10.83 2.42
CA PHE A 11 3.37 10.46 1.01
C PHE A 11 4.39 9.37 0.72
N ALA A 12 3.94 8.28 0.13
CA ALA A 12 4.77 7.15 -0.26
C ALA A 12 4.66 6.92 -1.77
N GLN A 13 5.79 6.62 -2.39
CA GLN A 13 5.88 6.31 -3.81
C GLN A 13 6.79 5.10 -4.03
N VAL A 14 6.29 4.14 -4.79
CA VAL A 14 7.10 3.09 -5.42
C VAL A 14 7.34 3.53 -6.86
N THR A 15 8.59 3.55 -7.30
CA THR A 15 8.97 3.90 -8.67
C THR A 15 9.55 2.69 -9.37
N LEU A 16 9.04 2.37 -10.55
CA LEU A 16 9.62 1.38 -11.45
C LEU A 16 10.59 2.07 -12.40
N HIS A 17 11.87 1.72 -12.29
CA HIS A 17 12.90 2.16 -13.22
C HIS A 17 12.99 1.18 -14.39
N SER A 18 12.30 1.50 -15.50
CA SER A 18 12.27 0.70 -16.74
C SER A 18 12.29 1.62 -17.96
N THR A 19 12.82 1.11 -19.07
CA THR A 19 12.73 1.75 -20.40
C THR A 19 11.47 1.35 -21.17
N ASP A 20 10.75 0.32 -20.71
CA ASP A 20 9.50 -0.12 -21.34
C ASP A 20 8.32 0.75 -20.87
N PRO A 21 7.69 1.54 -21.76
CA PRO A 21 6.58 2.43 -21.40
C PRO A 21 5.28 1.68 -21.09
N ASN A 22 5.19 0.38 -21.39
CA ASN A 22 4.02 -0.43 -21.11
C ASN A 22 4.05 -1.09 -19.72
N LEU A 23 5.12 -0.90 -18.94
CA LEU A 23 5.17 -1.43 -17.58
C LEU A 23 4.61 -0.42 -16.59
N GLN A 24 3.59 -0.86 -15.85
CA GLN A 24 3.00 -0.13 -14.74
C GLN A 24 3.27 -0.84 -13.42
N VAL A 25 3.30 -0.08 -12.33
CA VAL A 25 3.46 -0.61 -10.97
C VAL A 25 2.21 -0.38 -10.14
N PHE A 26 1.78 -1.41 -9.45
CA PHE A 26 0.64 -1.40 -8.56
C PHE A 26 1.08 -1.77 -7.14
N THR A 27 0.77 -0.90 -6.17
CA THR A 27 1.05 -1.15 -4.76
C THR A 27 -0.11 -1.96 -4.16
N ASP A 28 0.09 -3.26 -3.99
CA ASP A 28 -0.99 -4.19 -3.64
C ASP A 28 -1.30 -4.18 -2.13
N THR A 29 -0.28 -4.47 -1.32
CA THR A 29 -0.42 -4.60 0.13
C THR A 29 0.70 -3.82 0.80
N CYS A 30 0.36 -2.92 1.71
CA CYS A 30 1.31 -2.16 2.50
C CYS A 30 1.00 -2.37 3.97
N THR A 31 1.95 -2.94 4.69
CA THR A 31 1.82 -3.25 6.11
C THR A 31 2.90 -2.49 6.87
N ALA A 32 2.51 -1.93 8.01
CA ALA A 32 3.43 -1.30 8.95
C ALA A 32 3.65 -2.20 10.16
N SER A 33 4.85 -2.18 10.74
CA SER A 33 5.15 -2.84 12.00
C SER A 33 6.19 -2.05 12.79
N PRO A 34 6.10 -1.98 14.13
CA PRO A 34 7.18 -1.43 14.94
C PRO A 34 8.41 -2.36 15.00
N GLN A 35 8.26 -3.62 14.59
CA GLN A 35 9.30 -4.65 14.61
C GLN A 35 9.86 -4.87 13.20
N PRO A 36 11.19 -4.84 13.00
CA PRO A 36 11.80 -5.11 11.70
C PRO A 36 11.47 -6.49 11.11
N GLU A 37 11.23 -7.48 11.96
CA GLU A 37 10.88 -8.85 11.59
C GLU A 37 9.39 -9.04 11.26
N PHE A 38 8.56 -7.99 11.35
CA PHE A 38 7.12 -8.04 11.07
C PHE A 38 6.42 -9.19 11.83
N GLY A 39 6.55 -9.19 13.16
CA GLY A 39 5.91 -10.16 14.05
C GLY A 39 4.38 -10.05 14.11
N SER A 40 3.79 -10.36 15.26
CA SER A 40 2.31 -10.37 15.41
C SER A 40 1.68 -8.98 15.40
N LEU A 41 2.44 -7.93 15.71
CA LEU A 41 1.95 -6.55 15.74
C LEU A 41 2.17 -5.88 14.38
N THR A 42 1.12 -5.92 13.56
CA THR A 42 1.10 -5.31 12.23
C THR A 42 -0.13 -4.44 12.05
N TYR A 43 -0.03 -3.50 11.10
CA TYR A 43 -1.13 -2.64 10.70
C TYR A 43 -1.16 -2.51 9.18
N ASP A 44 -2.19 -3.06 8.56
CA ASP A 44 -2.37 -2.99 7.11
C ASP A 44 -2.90 -1.60 6.73
N LEU A 45 -2.13 -0.83 5.97
CA LEU A 45 -2.59 0.40 5.31
C LEU A 45 -3.45 0.04 4.09
N THR A 46 -2.94 -0.88 3.28
CA THR A 46 -3.65 -1.49 2.16
C THR A 46 -3.47 -2.99 2.20
N ARG A 47 -4.44 -3.73 1.66
CA ARG A 47 -4.36 -5.17 1.50
C ARG A 47 -5.14 -5.60 0.27
N THR A 48 -4.52 -6.42 -0.57
CA THR A 48 -5.10 -6.90 -1.83
C THR A 48 -5.70 -5.76 -2.66
N GLY A 49 -4.97 -4.65 -2.73
CA GLY A 49 -5.35 -3.44 -3.48
C GLY A 49 -6.42 -2.57 -2.82
N CYS A 50 -6.92 -2.95 -1.65
CA CYS A 50 -7.98 -2.23 -0.95
C CYS A 50 -7.40 -1.43 0.22
N ASN A 51 -7.86 -0.19 0.37
CA ASN A 51 -7.51 0.64 1.53
C ASN A 51 -8.12 0.01 2.79
N LYS A 52 -7.28 -0.25 3.79
CA LYS A 52 -7.68 -0.77 5.10
C LYS A 52 -7.66 0.32 6.16
N ASP A 53 -6.70 1.23 6.06
CA ASP A 53 -6.69 2.46 6.82
C ASP A 53 -7.57 3.52 6.10
N GLY A 54 -8.47 4.16 6.86
CA GLY A 54 -9.44 5.12 6.33
C GLY A 54 -8.85 6.46 5.91
N THR A 55 -7.59 6.72 6.23
CA THR A 55 -6.83 7.90 5.82
C THR A 55 -6.02 7.67 4.55
N VAL A 56 -5.93 6.42 4.09
CA VAL A 56 -5.23 6.07 2.86
C VAL A 56 -5.99 6.61 1.65
N VAL A 57 -5.26 7.36 0.82
CA VAL A 57 -5.72 7.78 -0.50
C VAL A 57 -4.70 7.28 -1.52
N THR A 58 -5.13 6.30 -2.30
CA THR A 58 -4.37 5.77 -3.43
C THR A 58 -4.62 6.65 -4.65
N HIS A 59 -3.55 6.96 -5.38
CA HIS A 59 -3.67 7.59 -6.69
C HIS A 59 -3.77 6.48 -7.74
N PRO A 60 -4.50 6.70 -8.83
CA PRO A 60 -4.59 5.71 -9.90
C PRO A 60 -3.20 5.28 -10.38
N ALA A 61 -3.05 3.98 -10.67
CA ALA A 61 -1.83 3.40 -11.24
C ALA A 61 -1.78 3.71 -12.74
N PHE A 62 -1.69 4.99 -13.08
CA PHE A 62 -1.28 5.41 -14.42
C PHE A 62 0.23 5.63 -14.32
N GLU A 63 1.00 4.91 -15.14
CA GLU A 63 2.46 5.00 -15.27
C GLU A 63 3.29 4.07 -14.36
N ASN A 64 4.60 4.32 -14.37
CA ASN A 64 5.65 3.59 -13.70
C ASN A 64 5.77 3.92 -12.20
N HIS A 65 4.73 4.49 -11.57
CA HIS A 65 4.77 4.84 -10.16
C HIS A 65 3.47 4.53 -9.41
N GLY A 66 3.61 3.89 -8.25
CA GLY A 66 2.52 3.61 -7.31
C GLY A 66 2.57 4.62 -6.19
N ARG A 67 1.56 5.51 -6.12
CA ARG A 67 1.52 6.61 -5.15
C ARG A 67 0.34 6.49 -4.20
N PHE A 68 0.60 6.69 -2.92
CA PHE A 68 -0.46 6.83 -1.93
C PHE A 68 -0.03 7.77 -0.81
N LYS A 69 -1.02 8.30 -0.11
CA LYS A 69 -0.81 9.06 1.12
C LYS A 69 -1.59 8.42 2.26
N PHE A 70 -1.14 8.63 3.48
CA PHE A 70 -1.79 8.19 4.71
C PHE A 70 -1.41 9.12 5.85
N ARG A 71 -2.12 9.07 6.98
CA ARG A 71 -1.74 9.84 8.16
C ARG A 71 -0.83 9.02 9.07
N ALA A 72 0.22 9.65 9.56
CA ALA A 72 1.13 9.08 10.54
C ALA A 72 0.37 8.69 11.81
N PHE A 73 0.72 7.54 12.36
CA PHE A 73 0.11 6.97 13.56
C PHE A 73 1.18 6.38 14.47
N ARG A 74 0.79 6.00 15.69
CA ARG A 74 1.70 5.42 16.68
C ARG A 74 1.18 4.07 17.15
N PHE A 75 2.01 3.03 17.05
CA PHE A 75 1.66 1.70 17.55
C PHE A 75 1.56 1.71 19.07
N LEU A 76 0.36 1.36 19.58
CA LEU A 76 0.04 1.17 21.01
C LEU A 76 0.56 2.27 21.95
N ARG A 77 0.78 3.50 21.44
CA ARG A 77 1.45 4.63 22.14
C ARG A 77 2.88 4.37 22.64
N SER A 78 3.39 3.14 22.59
CA SER A 78 4.69 2.76 23.14
C SER A 78 5.83 2.75 22.12
N PHE A 79 5.53 2.54 20.83
CA PHE A 79 6.57 2.44 19.81
C PHE A 79 6.71 3.77 19.04
N PRO A 80 7.88 4.44 19.10
CA PRO A 80 8.09 5.73 18.44
C PRO A 80 8.43 5.61 16.95
N SER A 81 8.70 4.40 16.45
CA SER A 81 9.05 4.13 15.05
C SER A 81 8.29 2.94 14.51
N ALA A 82 8.11 2.92 13.19
CA ALA A 82 7.56 1.79 12.45
C ALA A 82 8.29 1.64 11.11
N GLN A 83 8.41 0.39 10.67
CA GLN A 83 8.80 0.02 9.32
C GLN A 83 7.54 -0.11 8.47
N LEU A 84 7.66 0.27 7.21
CA LEU A 84 6.62 0.11 6.20
C LEU A 84 7.15 -0.85 5.13
N GLN A 85 6.46 -1.95 4.93
CA GLN A 85 6.74 -2.91 3.86
C GLN A 85 5.57 -2.91 2.89
N CYS A 86 5.88 -2.89 1.59
CA CYS A 86 4.87 -2.89 0.55
C CYS A 86 5.19 -3.94 -0.52
N ASP A 87 4.18 -4.71 -0.90
CA ASP A 87 4.21 -5.61 -2.05
C ASP A 87 3.85 -4.81 -3.30
N ALA A 88 4.81 -4.70 -4.22
CA ALA A 88 4.64 -4.06 -5.50
C ALA A 88 4.49 -5.10 -6.61
N VAL A 89 3.48 -4.92 -7.45
CA VAL A 89 3.21 -5.78 -8.60
C VAL A 89 3.48 -4.99 -9.87
N ILE A 90 4.27 -5.56 -10.77
CA ILE A 90 4.55 -4.98 -12.09
C ILE A 90 3.64 -5.68 -13.09
N CYS A 91 2.95 -4.91 -13.95
CA CYS A 91 2.09 -5.44 -14.99
C CYS A 91 2.38 -4.78 -16.33
N ASP A 92 2.04 -5.47 -17.42
CA ASP A 92 1.84 -4.87 -18.73
C ASP A 92 0.52 -4.09 -18.72
N SER A 93 0.56 -2.80 -19.09
CA SER A 93 -0.60 -1.90 -19.16
C SER A 93 -1.63 -2.32 -20.20
N ASN A 94 -1.24 -3.12 -21.19
CA ASN A 94 -2.12 -3.61 -22.24
C ASN A 94 -2.88 -4.87 -21.83
N THR A 95 -2.53 -5.50 -20.70
CA THR A 95 -3.18 -6.72 -20.23
C THR A 95 -4.35 -6.41 -19.29
N THR A 96 -5.58 -6.54 -19.79
CA THR A 96 -6.81 -6.20 -19.06
C THR A 96 -7.15 -7.14 -17.90
N ASN A 97 -6.68 -8.40 -17.94
CA ASN A 97 -6.88 -9.38 -16.88
C ASN A 97 -5.72 -9.43 -15.86
N ALA A 98 -4.82 -8.43 -15.88
CA ALA A 98 -3.70 -8.37 -14.94
C ALA A 98 -4.15 -7.90 -13.55
N ARG A 99 -3.37 -8.25 -12.52
CA ARG A 99 -3.59 -7.81 -11.13
C ARG A 99 -3.75 -6.29 -11.01
N CYS A 100 -2.95 -5.51 -11.74
CA CYS A 100 -3.01 -4.05 -11.73
C CYS A 100 -4.36 -3.51 -12.24
N ALA A 101 -4.94 -4.14 -13.27
CA ALA A 101 -6.26 -3.80 -13.79
C ALA A 101 -7.41 -4.25 -12.87
N THR A 102 -7.20 -5.31 -12.08
CA THR A 102 -8.22 -5.80 -11.13
C THR A 102 -8.43 -4.85 -9.94
N GLY A 103 -7.42 -4.08 -9.54
CA GLY A 103 -7.55 -3.08 -8.47
C GLY A 103 -7.86 -3.68 -7.08
N CYS A 104 -8.85 -3.16 -6.37
CA CYS A 104 -9.20 -3.67 -5.04
C CYS A 104 -10.00 -4.98 -5.14
N ILE A 105 -9.47 -6.06 -4.54
CA ILE A 105 -10.18 -7.34 -4.40
C ILE A 105 -10.60 -7.46 -2.93
N SER A 106 -11.86 -7.11 -2.65
CA SER A 106 -12.43 -7.29 -1.31
C SER A 106 -13.15 -8.65 -1.23
N ARG A 107 -12.95 -9.38 -0.13
CA ARG A 107 -13.76 -10.55 0.17
C ARG A 107 -15.14 -10.04 0.59
N GLN A 108 -16.15 -10.22 -0.26
CA GLN A 108 -17.53 -10.00 0.16
C GLN A 108 -17.87 -11.01 1.26
N LYS A 109 -18.56 -10.54 2.30
CA LYS A 109 -19.10 -11.42 3.34
C LYS A 109 -20.08 -12.36 2.64
N ARG A 110 -19.87 -13.68 2.72
CA ARG A 110 -20.86 -14.64 2.21
C ARG A 110 -22.13 -14.44 3.03
N ASP A 111 -23.24 -14.16 2.36
CA ASP A 111 -24.55 -14.18 3.01
C ASP A 111 -24.80 -15.61 3.48
N ILE A 112 -25.18 -15.76 4.74
CA ILE A 112 -25.64 -17.03 5.28
C ILE A 112 -27.15 -16.95 5.18
N SER A 113 -27.69 -17.48 4.08
CA SER A 113 -29.13 -17.69 3.96
C SER A 113 -29.60 -18.85 4.81
#